data_AF-A0A2H9M8A4-F1
#
_entry.id   AF-A0A2H9M8A4-F1
#
_cell.length_a   1.000
_cell.length_b   1.000
_cell.length_c   1.000
_cell.angle_alpha   90.00
_cell.angle_beta   90.00
_cell.angle_gamma   90.00
#
_symmetry.space_group_name_H-M   'P 1'
#
loop_
_entity.id
_entity.type
_entity.pdbx_description
1 polymer ?
#
loop_
_entity_poly.entity_id
_entity_poly.type
_entity_poly.pdbx_seq_one_letter_code
_entity_poly.pdbx_strand_id
1 'polypeptide(L)'
;EFVSRDAALKQLQESTGLADVTAGLAQNPLPDAYIVHPKTREPAALEALRDALQGYPNVEHAQLDSAWLRKLEAMLDFGRLAVALLAAMLSFALVAITFNTIRLQILTRRQEIEVAKLIGATDTFIRRPFLYFGMLQGLLGGISAWLLVSGILFVLNASLGDLARLYASNFALQSLTPADSLALLVFSAYLGWLGAWFSVSQHLWQIEPR
;
A
#
# COMPACT_ATOMS: atom_id res chain seq x y z
N GLU A 1 -7.88 -26.91 6.93
CA GLU A 1 -8.87 -27.25 7.98
C GLU A 1 -9.74 -28.39 7.48
N PHE A 2 -10.00 -29.39 8.31
CA PHE A 2 -10.88 -30.50 7.97
C PHE A 2 -12.27 -30.23 8.53
N VAL A 3 -13.29 -30.34 7.69
CA VAL A 3 -14.69 -30.21 8.08
C VAL A 3 -15.37 -31.53 7.75
N SER A 4 -15.78 -32.27 8.80
CA SER A 4 -16.54 -33.50 8.61
C SER A 4 -17.95 -33.21 8.12
N ARG A 5 -18.56 -34.17 7.42
CA ARG A 5 -19.95 -34.09 6.95
C ARG A 5 -20.94 -33.69 8.04
N ASP A 6 -20.75 -34.17 9.28
CA ASP A 6 -21.66 -33.89 10.40
C ASP A 6 -21.47 -32.47 10.93
N ALA A 7 -20.23 -31.97 10.96
CA ALA A 7 -19.93 -30.59 11.29
C ALA A 7 -20.47 -29.62 10.22
N ALA A 8 -20.34 -29.98 8.94
CA ALA A 8 -20.87 -29.20 7.82
C ALA A 8 -22.41 -29.10 7.87
N LEU A 9 -23.10 -30.20 8.21
CA LEU A 9 -24.56 -30.22 8.32
C LEU A 9 -25.04 -29.34 9.48
N LYS A 10 -24.38 -29.41 10.63
CA LYS A 10 -24.69 -28.56 11.78
C LYS A 10 -24.47 -27.07 11.46
N GLN A 11 -23.38 -26.72 10.79
CA GLN A 11 -23.10 -25.36 10.36
C GLN A 11 -24.13 -24.84 9.35
N LEU A 12 -24.61 -25.68 8.43
CA LEU A 12 -25.65 -25.33 7.47
C LEU A 12 -27.01 -25.04 8.15
N GLN A 13 -27.37 -25.86 9.15
CA GLN A 13 -28.60 -25.68 9.95
C GLN A 13 -28.58 -24.35 10.72
N GLU A 14 -27.44 -24.01 11.33
CA GLU A 14 -27.27 -22.77 12.12
C GLU A 14 -27.22 -21.51 11.24
N SER A 15 -26.60 -21.58 10.06
CA SER A 15 -26.38 -20.42 9.18
C SER A 15 -27.55 -20.08 8.26
N THR A 16 -28.34 -21.07 7.84
CA THR A 16 -29.37 -20.90 6.80
C THR A 16 -30.80 -21.01 7.35
N GLY A 17 -30.97 -21.37 8.63
CA GLY A 17 -32.28 -21.56 9.26
C GLY A 17 -33.08 -22.74 8.68
N LEU A 18 -32.44 -23.62 7.90
CA LEU A 18 -33.04 -24.76 7.19
C LEU A 18 -33.16 -26.02 8.06
N ALA A 19 -33.18 -25.86 9.39
CA ALA A 19 -33.23 -26.97 10.35
C ALA A 19 -34.37 -27.96 10.04
N ASP A 20 -35.57 -27.44 9.74
CA ASP A 20 -36.76 -28.25 9.45
C ASP A 20 -36.68 -29.05 8.13
N VAL A 21 -35.97 -28.53 7.12
CA VAL A 21 -35.81 -29.20 5.81
C VAL A 21 -34.75 -30.32 5.90
N THR A 22 -33.71 -30.11 6.71
CA THR A 22 -32.66 -31.10 6.92
C THR A 22 -33.07 -32.25 7.84
N ALA A 23 -34.06 -32.05 8.72
CA ALA A 23 -34.60 -33.10 9.60
C ALA A 23 -35.38 -34.20 8.85
N GLY A 24 -35.84 -33.92 7.62
CA GLY A 24 -36.50 -34.89 6.74
C GLY A 24 -35.55 -35.74 5.88
N LEU A 25 -34.24 -35.51 5.95
CA LEU A 25 -33.24 -36.27 5.20
C LEU A 25 -32.91 -37.59 5.93
N ALA A 26 -33.06 -38.72 5.25
CA ALA A 26 -32.79 -40.04 5.83
C ALA A 26 -31.29 -40.28 6.12
N GLN A 27 -30.38 -39.61 5.39
CA GLN A 27 -28.93 -39.66 5.58
C GLN A 27 -28.30 -38.31 5.23
N ASN A 28 -27.13 -38.02 5.82
CA ASN A 28 -26.37 -36.79 5.57
C ASN A 28 -25.81 -36.78 4.14
N PRO A 29 -26.27 -35.86 3.25
CA PRO A 29 -25.86 -35.82 1.86
C PRO A 29 -24.53 -35.07 1.64
N LEU A 30 -23.97 -34.45 2.68
CA LEU A 30 -22.77 -33.62 2.55
C LEU A 30 -21.49 -34.48 2.54
N PRO A 31 -20.54 -34.22 1.63
CA PRO A 31 -19.24 -34.87 1.65
C PRO A 31 -18.35 -34.28 2.76
N ASP A 32 -17.33 -35.04 3.17
CA ASP A 32 -16.26 -34.52 4.01
C ASP A 32 -15.41 -33.53 3.18
N ALA A 33 -15.08 -32.36 3.74
CA ALA A 33 -14.42 -31.28 3.02
C ALA A 33 -13.10 -30.86 3.68
N TYR A 34 -12.10 -30.55 2.87
CA TYR A 34 -10.85 -29.93 3.32
C TYR A 34 -10.78 -28.49 2.79
N ILE A 35 -10.75 -27.52 3.70
CA ILE A 35 -10.53 -26.11 3.38
C ILE A 35 -9.02 -25.85 3.40
N VAL A 36 -8.46 -25.53 2.24
CA VAL A 36 -7.04 -25.18 2.10
C VAL A 36 -6.94 -23.66 2.01
N HIS A 37 -6.13 -23.06 2.90
CA HIS A 37 -5.80 -21.64 2.87
C HIS A 37 -4.39 -21.47 2.29
N PRO A 38 -4.25 -21.34 0.97
CA PRO A 38 -2.96 -21.10 0.34
C PRO A 38 -2.36 -19.77 0.81
N LYS A 39 -1.04 -19.76 1.02
CA LYS A 39 -0.30 -18.54 1.37
C LYS A 39 -0.10 -17.61 0.16
N THR A 40 -0.14 -18.17 -1.05
CA THR A 40 -0.05 -17.40 -2.28
C THR A 40 -1.40 -16.76 -2.61
N ARG A 41 -1.33 -15.53 -3.13
CA ARG A 41 -2.50 -14.78 -3.61
C ARG A 41 -2.57 -14.73 -5.13
N GLU A 42 -1.57 -15.29 -5.81
CA GLU A 42 -1.50 -15.24 -7.28
C GLU A 42 -2.54 -16.15 -7.90
N PRO A 43 -3.44 -15.63 -8.76
CA PRO A 43 -4.50 -16.43 -9.37
C PRO A 43 -3.97 -17.65 -10.14
N ALA A 44 -2.86 -17.49 -10.86
CA ALA A 44 -2.25 -18.58 -11.62
C ALA A 44 -1.71 -19.71 -10.71
N ALA A 45 -1.09 -19.35 -9.58
CA ALA A 45 -0.60 -20.32 -8.61
C ALA A 45 -1.74 -21.06 -7.90
N LEU A 46 -2.87 -20.37 -7.68
CA LEU A 46 -4.09 -20.95 -7.10
C LEU A 46 -4.77 -21.90 -8.07
N GLU A 47 -4.84 -21.56 -9.36
CA GLU A 47 -5.35 -22.46 -10.39
C GLU A 47 -4.48 -23.71 -10.52
N ALA A 48 -3.15 -23.57 -10.56
CA ALA A 48 -2.23 -24.70 -10.59
C ALA A 48 -2.35 -25.59 -9.34
N LEU A 49 -2.59 -24.99 -8.17
CA LEU A 49 -2.85 -25.74 -6.94
C LEU A 49 -4.17 -26.52 -7.03
N ARG A 50 -5.24 -25.92 -7.60
CA ARG A 50 -6.52 -26.61 -7.82
C ARG A 50 -6.34 -27.81 -8.75
N ASP A 51 -5.63 -27.63 -9.87
CA ASP A 51 -5.33 -28.71 -10.82
C ASP A 51 -4.54 -29.85 -10.14
N ALA A 52 -3.52 -29.50 -9.36
CA ALA A 52 -2.72 -30.48 -8.62
C ALA A 52 -3.55 -31.25 -7.59
N LEU A 53 -4.44 -30.57 -6.85
CA LEU A 53 -5.32 -31.20 -5.85
C LEU A 53 -6.39 -32.09 -6.49
N GLN A 54 -6.92 -31.69 -7.66
CA GLN A 54 -7.90 -32.48 -8.40
C GLN A 54 -7.33 -33.79 -8.95
N GLY A 55 -6.00 -33.87 -9.15
CA GLY A 55 -5.32 -35.09 -9.58
C GLY A 55 -5.12 -36.14 -8.48
N TYR A 56 -5.46 -35.86 -7.22
CA TYR A 56 -5.29 -36.83 -6.14
C TYR A 56 -6.41 -37.89 -6.13
N PRO A 57 -6.09 -39.18 -5.93
CA PRO A 57 -7.05 -40.28 -6.02
C PRO A 57 -8.18 -40.24 -4.96
N ASN A 58 -8.04 -39.45 -3.89
CA ASN A 58 -9.03 -39.30 -2.83
C ASN A 58 -9.76 -37.95 -2.87
N VAL A 59 -9.60 -37.16 -3.94
CA VAL A 59 -10.25 -35.86 -4.11
C VAL A 59 -11.28 -35.95 -5.23
N GLU A 60 -12.56 -35.95 -4.87
CA GLU A 60 -13.66 -36.03 -5.85
C GLU A 60 -13.87 -34.70 -6.59
N HIS A 61 -13.77 -33.57 -5.88
CA HIS A 61 -13.93 -32.26 -6.48
C HIS A 61 -13.12 -31.17 -5.76
N ALA A 62 -12.32 -30.42 -6.51
CA ALA A 62 -11.57 -29.26 -6.01
C ALA A 62 -12.24 -27.97 -6.53
N GLN A 63 -12.92 -27.25 -5.64
CA GLN A 63 -13.61 -26.01 -5.99
C GLN A 63 -12.70 -24.80 -5.84
N LEU A 64 -12.52 -24.06 -6.95
CA LEU A 64 -11.93 -22.73 -6.97
C LEU A 64 -12.75 -21.90 -7.96
N ASP A 65 -13.41 -20.84 -7.49
CA ASP A 65 -14.09 -19.89 -8.38
C ASP A 65 -13.07 -18.95 -9.02
N SER A 66 -12.39 -19.47 -10.04
CA SER A 66 -11.38 -18.75 -10.81
C SER A 66 -11.95 -17.54 -11.55
N ALA A 67 -13.21 -17.61 -12.00
CA ALA A 67 -13.86 -16.50 -12.69
C ALA A 67 -14.10 -15.31 -11.77
N TRP A 68 -14.56 -15.55 -10.54
CA TRP A 68 -14.69 -14.51 -9.52
C TRP A 68 -13.32 -13.95 -9.12
N LEU A 69 -12.33 -14.83 -8.88
CA LEU A 69 -10.98 -14.40 -8.48
C LEU A 69 -10.31 -13.53 -9.56
N ARG A 70 -10.43 -13.90 -10.84
CA ARG A 70 -9.92 -13.12 -11.97
C ARG A 70 -10.58 -11.73 -12.06
N LYS A 71 -11.90 -11.65 -11.82
CA LYS A 71 -12.61 -10.36 -11.78
C LYS A 71 -12.12 -9.48 -10.63
N LEU A 72 -11.92 -10.07 -9.44
CA LEU A 72 -11.40 -9.35 -8.28
C LEU A 72 -9.97 -8.85 -8.53
N GLU A 73 -9.07 -9.69 -9.05
CA GLU A 73 -7.70 -9.25 -9.34
C GLU A 73 -7.68 -8.14 -10.40
N ALA A 74 -8.52 -8.24 -11.45
CA ALA A 74 -8.63 -7.17 -12.45
C ALA A 74 -9.11 -5.84 -11.83
N MET A 75 -10.05 -5.87 -10.87
CA MET A 75 -10.47 -4.68 -10.13
C MET A 75 -9.35 -4.12 -9.25
N LEU A 76 -8.60 -4.99 -8.58
CA LEU A 76 -7.46 -4.59 -7.75
C LEU A 76 -6.34 -3.98 -8.60
N ASP A 77 -6.02 -4.56 -9.76
CA ASP A 77 -5.01 -4.04 -10.68
C ASP A 77 -5.41 -2.68 -11.26
N PHE A 78 -6.68 -2.50 -11.62
CA PHE A 78 -7.19 -1.19 -12.01
C PHE A 78 -7.04 -0.17 -10.87
N GLY A 79 -7.36 -0.57 -9.63
CA GLY A 79 -7.16 0.26 -8.45
C GLY A 79 -5.69 0.62 -8.21
N ARG A 80 -4.77 -0.35 -8.33
CA ARG A 80 -3.32 -0.14 -8.22
C ARG A 80 -2.83 0.85 -9.29
N LEU A 81 -3.30 0.73 -10.52
CA LEU A 81 -2.96 1.67 -11.60
C LEU A 81 -3.47 3.08 -11.29
N ALA A 82 -4.72 3.22 -10.83
CA ALA A 82 -5.28 4.52 -10.46
C ALA A 82 -4.49 5.19 -9.32
N VAL A 83 -4.14 4.43 -8.27
CA VAL A 83 -3.30 4.92 -7.17
C VAL A 83 -1.90 5.28 -7.66
N ALA A 84 -1.29 4.49 -8.56
CA ALA A 84 0.02 4.80 -9.13
C ALA A 84 0.01 6.10 -9.93
N LEU A 85 -1.03 6.33 -10.74
CA LEU A 85 -1.21 7.59 -11.49
C LEU A 85 -1.38 8.79 -10.57
N LEU A 86 -2.20 8.66 -9.52
CA LEU A 86 -2.36 9.70 -8.50
C LEU A 86 -1.04 9.98 -7.78
N ALA A 87 -0.31 8.93 -7.38
CA ALA A 87 0.99 9.06 -6.73
C ALA A 87 2.01 9.77 -7.61
N ALA A 88 2.06 9.44 -8.91
CA ALA A 88 2.92 10.11 -9.88
C ALA A 88 2.56 11.59 -10.03
N MET A 89 1.27 11.92 -10.16
CA MET A 89 0.78 13.29 -10.27
C MET A 89 1.11 14.12 -9.03
N LEU A 90 0.88 13.59 -7.82
CA LEU A 90 1.20 14.27 -6.57
C LEU A 90 2.72 14.41 -6.36
N SER A 91 3.51 13.42 -6.77
CA SER A 91 4.97 13.50 -6.74
C SER A 91 5.49 14.61 -7.64
N PHE A 92 4.93 14.75 -8.85
CA PHE A 92 5.24 15.85 -9.76
C PHE A 92 4.86 17.21 -9.14
N ALA A 93 3.68 17.31 -8.53
CA ALA A 93 3.25 18.54 -7.85
C ALA A 93 4.20 18.92 -6.70
N LEU A 94 4.62 17.95 -5.88
CA LEU A 94 5.60 18.17 -4.81
C LEU A 94 6.93 18.69 -5.35
N VAL A 95 7.44 18.08 -6.42
CA VAL A 95 8.66 18.53 -7.11
C VAL A 95 8.50 19.95 -7.64
N ALA A 96 7.37 20.29 -8.26
CA ALA A 96 7.10 21.63 -8.77
C ALA A 96 7.00 22.69 -7.65
N ILE A 97 6.35 22.36 -6.53
CA ILE A 97 6.22 23.25 -5.38
C ILE A 97 7.58 23.50 -4.73
N THR A 98 8.33 22.43 -4.45
CA THR A 98 9.69 22.54 -3.89
C THR A 98 10.62 23.29 -4.83
N PHE A 99 10.51 23.04 -6.13
CA PHE A 99 11.26 23.77 -7.16
C PHE A 99 11.01 25.27 -7.09
N ASN A 100 9.75 25.69 -7.10
CA ASN A 100 9.38 27.10 -7.05
C ASN A 100 9.77 27.75 -5.72
N THR A 101 9.63 27.01 -4.63
CA THR A 101 9.98 27.48 -3.29
C THR A 101 11.47 27.79 -3.18
N ILE A 102 12.33 26.88 -3.66
CA ILE A 102 13.77 27.06 -3.62
C ILE A 102 14.22 28.16 -4.59
N ARG A 103 13.59 28.26 -5.77
CA ARG A 103 13.81 29.38 -6.69
C ARG A 103 13.59 30.72 -6.00
N LEU A 104 12.48 30.87 -5.27
CA LEU A 104 12.19 32.08 -4.51
C LEU A 104 13.24 32.33 -3.43
N GLN A 105 13.67 31.29 -2.69
CA GLN A 105 14.71 31.42 -1.66
C GLN A 105 16.08 31.84 -2.22
N ILE A 106 16.46 31.32 -3.41
CA ILE A 106 17.69 31.73 -4.09
C ILE A 106 17.60 33.20 -4.49
N LEU A 107 16.44 33.63 -5.02
CA LEU A 107 16.25 35.00 -5.48
C LEU A 107 16.30 36.02 -4.33
N THR A 108 15.72 35.68 -3.18
CA THR A 108 15.76 36.56 -1.99
C THR A 108 17.15 36.65 -1.38
N ARG A 109 17.98 35.60 -1.49
CA ARG A 109 19.37 35.58 -1.01
C ARG A 109 20.42 35.86 -2.10
N ARG A 110 20.01 36.41 -3.25
CA ARG A 110 20.89 36.61 -4.40
C ARG A 110 22.15 37.42 -4.06
N GLN A 111 22.01 38.50 -3.30
CA GLN A 111 23.14 39.36 -2.93
C GLN A 111 24.16 38.62 -2.03
N GLU A 112 23.68 37.83 -1.07
CA GLU A 112 24.54 36.99 -0.21
C GLU A 112 25.31 35.96 -1.05
N ILE A 113 24.63 35.33 -2.01
CA ILE A 113 25.21 34.34 -2.93
C ILE A 113 26.29 34.98 -3.81
N GLU A 114 26.05 36.18 -4.32
CA GLU A 114 26.99 36.93 -5.16
C GLU A 114 28.26 37.30 -4.39
N VAL A 115 28.12 37.86 -3.18
CA VAL A 115 29.25 38.14 -2.29
C VAL A 115 30.02 36.86 -1.95
N ALA A 116 29.31 35.76 -1.65
CA ALA A 116 29.94 34.47 -1.36
C ALA A 116 30.76 33.95 -2.56
N LYS A 117 30.26 34.09 -3.79
CA LYS A 117 31.01 33.72 -4.99
C LYS A 117 32.26 34.59 -5.19
N LEU A 118 32.18 35.90 -4.93
CA LEU A 118 33.32 36.81 -5.06
C LEU A 118 34.47 36.49 -4.10
N ILE A 119 34.17 35.98 -2.90
CA ILE A 119 35.19 35.53 -1.94
C ILE A 119 35.65 34.07 -2.17
N GLY A 120 35.24 33.44 -3.29
CA GLY A 120 35.70 32.12 -3.71
C GLY A 120 34.85 30.93 -3.22
N ALA A 121 33.60 31.14 -2.78
CA ALA A 121 32.74 30.02 -2.41
C ALA A 121 32.44 29.12 -3.62
N THR A 122 32.60 27.80 -3.42
CA THR A 122 32.25 26.81 -4.45
C THR A 122 30.74 26.72 -4.63
N ASP A 123 30.29 26.43 -5.86
CA ASP A 123 28.88 26.16 -6.14
C ASP A 123 28.31 25.11 -5.17
N THR A 124 29.05 24.03 -4.90
CA THR A 124 28.63 22.97 -3.97
C THR A 124 28.36 23.50 -2.55
N PHE A 125 29.13 24.47 -2.06
CA PHE A 125 28.89 25.08 -0.75
C PHE A 125 27.54 25.81 -0.72
N ILE A 126 27.19 26.51 -1.79
CA ILE A 126 25.94 27.26 -1.93
C ILE A 126 24.75 26.32 -2.11
N ARG A 127 24.93 25.18 -2.80
CA ARG A 127 23.87 24.19 -3.09
C ARG A 127 23.38 23.41 -1.88
N ARG A 128 24.29 23.00 -1.00
CA ARG A 128 24.01 22.12 0.15
C ARG A 128 22.83 22.57 1.03
N PRO A 129 22.77 23.81 1.54
CA PRO A 129 21.68 24.22 2.43
C PRO A 129 20.30 24.05 1.77
N PHE A 130 20.14 24.42 0.50
CA PHE A 130 18.87 24.28 -0.21
C PHE A 130 18.46 22.81 -0.41
N LEU A 131 19.42 21.92 -0.67
CA LEU A 131 19.16 20.48 -0.74
C LEU A 131 18.69 19.89 0.59
N TYR A 132 19.31 20.31 1.70
CA TYR A 132 18.89 19.90 3.04
C TYR A 132 17.48 20.41 3.38
N PHE A 133 17.14 21.66 3.01
CA PHE A 133 15.79 22.18 3.21
C PHE A 133 14.75 21.38 2.42
N GLY A 134 15.02 21.06 1.15
CA GLY A 134 14.11 20.23 0.35
C GLY A 134 13.93 18.83 0.90
N MET A 135 15.03 18.17 1.29
CA MET A 135 14.99 16.84 1.90
C MET A 135 14.21 16.86 3.22
N LEU A 136 14.45 17.86 4.09
CA LEU A 136 13.77 17.99 5.37
C LEU A 136 12.28 18.26 5.17
N GLN A 137 11.90 19.11 4.22
CA GLN A 137 10.50 19.36 3.88
C GLN A 137 9.79 18.08 3.41
N GLY A 138 10.44 17.29 2.55
CA GLY A 138 9.92 15.98 2.10
C GLY A 138 9.82 14.97 3.23
N LEU A 139 10.80 14.94 4.14
CA LEU A 139 10.81 14.05 5.30
C LEU A 139 9.71 14.41 6.30
N LEU A 140 9.54 15.70 6.63
CA LEU A 140 8.46 16.16 7.50
C LEU A 140 7.09 15.85 6.92
N GLY A 141 6.89 16.08 5.61
CA GLY A 141 5.66 15.68 4.92
C GLY A 141 5.41 14.17 4.99
N GLY A 142 6.46 13.36 4.83
CA GLY A 142 6.40 11.91 5.00
C GLY A 142 6.03 11.47 6.41
N ILE A 143 6.63 12.08 7.43
CA ILE A 143 6.27 11.81 8.83
C ILE A 143 4.81 12.18 9.10
N SER A 144 4.35 13.34 8.63
CA SER A 144 2.94 13.74 8.77
C SER A 144 2.00 12.74 8.08
N ALA A 145 2.33 12.30 6.86
CA ALA A 145 1.54 11.28 6.17
C ALA A 145 1.54 9.95 6.93
N TRP A 146 2.69 9.50 7.41
CA TRP A 146 2.82 8.27 8.19
C TRP A 146 1.98 8.31 9.47
N LEU A 147 2.01 9.42 10.20
CA LEU A 147 1.19 9.63 11.40
C LEU A 147 -0.31 9.61 11.07
N LEU A 148 -0.72 10.29 9.99
CA LEU A 148 -2.12 10.32 9.57
C LEU A 148 -2.62 8.93 9.21
N VAL A 149 -1.88 8.19 8.37
CA VAL A 149 -2.30 6.85 7.95
C VAL A 149 -2.31 5.88 9.14
N SER A 150 -1.27 5.91 9.98
CA SER A 150 -1.20 5.06 11.18
C SER A 150 -2.32 5.38 12.17
N GLY A 151 -2.63 6.66 12.37
CA GLY A 151 -3.73 7.10 13.23
C GLY A 151 -5.10 6.68 12.70
N ILE A 152 -5.34 6.83 11.39
CA ILE A 152 -6.58 6.38 10.75
C ILE A 152 -6.74 4.86 10.89
N LEU A 153 -5.69 4.08 10.62
CA LEU A 153 -5.73 2.62 10.77
C LEU A 153 -5.95 2.20 12.21
N PHE A 154 -5.37 2.91 13.18
CA PHE A 154 -5.59 2.64 14.60
C PHE A 154 -7.06 2.83 14.99
N VAL A 155 -7.67 3.95 14.59
CA VAL A 155 -9.10 4.24 14.86
C VAL A 155 -10.01 3.24 14.16
N LEU A 156 -9.76 2.94 12.88
CA LEU A 156 -10.54 1.97 12.11
C LEU A 156 -10.46 0.57 12.71
N ASN A 157 -9.27 0.10 13.09
CA ASN A 157 -9.12 -1.21 13.72
C ASN A 157 -9.80 -1.29 15.09
N ALA A 158 -9.84 -0.19 15.86
CA ALA A 158 -10.61 -0.15 17.10
C ALA A 158 -12.11 -0.34 16.83
N SER A 159 -12.69 0.42 15.88
CA SER A 159 -14.10 0.30 15.52
C SER A 159 -14.46 -1.03 14.86
N LEU A 160 -13.59 -1.56 14.00
CA LEU A 160 -13.78 -2.85 13.35
C LEU A 160 -13.60 -4.01 14.34
N GLY A 161 -12.73 -3.89 15.34
CA GLY A 161 -12.53 -4.90 16.38
C GLY A 161 -13.80 -5.22 17.17
N ASP A 162 -14.64 -4.21 17.42
CA ASP A 162 -15.92 -4.39 18.11
C ASP A 162 -16.94 -5.13 17.24
N LEU A 163 -16.98 -4.83 15.94
CA LEU A 163 -17.84 -5.51 14.97
C LEU A 163 -17.37 -6.95 14.68
N ALA A 164 -16.06 -7.14 14.55
CA ALA A 164 -15.39 -8.41 14.31
C ALA A 164 -15.69 -9.45 15.42
N ARG A 165 -15.68 -9.01 16.68
CA ARG A 165 -16.09 -9.84 17.83
C ARG A 165 -17.55 -10.28 17.75
N LEU A 166 -18.43 -9.43 17.23
CA LEU A 166 -19.85 -9.72 17.09
C LEU A 166 -20.13 -10.78 16.00
N TYR A 167 -19.24 -10.91 15.02
CA TYR A 167 -19.35 -11.87 13.90
C TYR A 167 -18.36 -13.05 14.02
N ALA A 168 -17.70 -13.24 15.18
CA ALA A 168 -16.69 -14.28 15.40
C ALA A 168 -15.58 -14.35 14.33
N SER A 169 -15.26 -13.22 13.70
CA SER A 169 -14.27 -13.12 12.62
C SER A 169 -13.09 -12.26 13.08
N ASN A 170 -11.85 -12.73 12.90
CA ASN A 170 -10.64 -11.97 13.24
C ASN A 170 -10.22 -11.03 12.10
N PHE A 171 -11.09 -10.10 11.72
CA PHE A 171 -10.79 -9.14 10.67
C PHE A 171 -10.00 -7.95 11.26
N ALA A 172 -8.71 -7.85 10.90
CA ALA A 172 -7.87 -6.71 11.21
C ALA A 172 -7.29 -6.14 9.92
N LEU A 173 -7.36 -4.81 9.76
CA LEU A 173 -6.65 -4.13 8.69
C LEU A 173 -5.15 -4.25 8.97
N GLN A 174 -4.41 -4.74 7.97
CA GLN A 174 -2.97 -4.89 8.06
C GLN A 174 -2.34 -3.52 8.29
N SER A 175 -1.64 -3.36 9.42
CA SER A 175 -0.91 -2.13 9.72
C SER A 175 0.28 -1.97 8.79
N LEU A 176 0.79 -0.73 8.63
CA LEU A 176 2.02 -0.52 7.90
C LEU A 176 3.14 -1.32 8.55
N THR A 177 3.84 -2.11 7.75
CA THR A 177 5.03 -2.79 8.24
C THR A 177 6.13 -1.74 8.51
N PRO A 178 7.11 -2.05 9.37
CA PRO A 178 8.28 -1.18 9.55
C PRO A 178 9.01 -0.91 8.23
N ALA A 179 9.02 -1.90 7.32
CA ALA A 179 9.61 -1.77 5.99
C ALA A 179 8.85 -0.74 5.12
N ASP A 180 7.52 -0.82 5.08
CA ASP A 180 6.68 0.13 4.33
C ASP A 180 6.81 1.55 4.89
N SER A 181 6.86 1.67 6.22
CA SER A 181 7.05 2.95 6.90
C SER A 181 8.39 3.58 6.54
N LEU A 182 9.47 2.79 6.56
CA LEU A 182 10.80 3.26 6.16
C LEU A 182 10.85 3.64 4.68
N ALA A 183 10.26 2.81 3.81
CA ALA A 183 10.19 3.06 2.38
C ALA A 183 9.46 4.37 2.07
N LEU A 184 8.34 4.64 2.76
CA LEU A 184 7.58 5.89 2.64
C LEU A 184 8.44 7.10 3.02
N LEU A 185 9.13 7.05 4.16
CA LEU A 185 9.96 8.17 4.64
C LEU A 185 11.16 8.43 3.72
N VAL A 186 11.80 7.36 3.24
CA VAL A 186 12.93 7.47 2.30
C VAL A 186 12.43 8.04 0.97
N PHE A 187 11.30 7.56 0.46
CA PHE A 187 10.72 8.05 -0.79
C PHE A 187 10.32 9.52 -0.70
N SER A 188 9.68 9.94 0.40
CA SER A 188 9.27 11.34 0.59
C SER A 188 10.47 12.28 0.71
N ALA A 189 11.51 11.88 1.47
CA ALA A 189 12.75 12.63 1.58
C ALA A 189 13.48 12.72 0.22
N TYR A 190 13.50 11.61 -0.54
CA TYR A 190 14.09 11.56 -1.87
C TYR A 190 13.38 12.50 -2.85
N LEU A 191 12.04 12.51 -2.89
CA LEU A 191 11.29 13.43 -3.75
C LEU A 191 11.55 14.90 -3.39
N GLY A 192 11.60 15.24 -2.10
CA GLY A 192 11.93 16.58 -1.64
C GLY A 192 13.35 17.00 -2.03
N TRP A 193 14.31 16.09 -1.91
CA TRP A 193 15.68 16.30 -2.36
C TRP A 193 15.79 16.44 -3.88
N LEU A 194 15.07 15.63 -4.65
CA LEU A 194 15.06 15.66 -6.12
C LEU A 194 14.51 17.00 -6.64
N GLY A 195 13.39 17.47 -6.08
CA GLY A 195 12.84 18.78 -6.45
C GLY A 195 13.77 19.94 -6.13
N ALA A 196 14.47 19.86 -4.99
CA ALA A 196 15.51 20.82 -4.65
C ALA A 196 16.71 20.78 -5.60
N TRP A 197 17.19 19.59 -5.92
CA TRP A 197 18.31 19.39 -6.83
C TRP A 197 18.02 19.93 -8.23
N PHE A 198 16.82 19.69 -8.75
CA PHE A 198 16.38 20.23 -10.04
C PHE A 198 16.34 21.77 -10.05
N SER A 199 15.85 22.39 -8.97
CA SER A 199 15.78 23.86 -8.86
C SER A 199 17.15 24.52 -8.80
N VAL A 200 18.01 23.97 -7.95
CA VAL A 200 19.33 24.49 -7.65
C VAL A 200 20.27 24.36 -8.86
N SER A 201 20.22 23.21 -9.55
CA SER A 201 21.02 22.99 -10.76
C SER A 201 20.65 23.96 -11.88
N GLN A 202 19.35 24.26 -12.06
CA GLN A 202 18.89 25.18 -13.09
C GLN A 202 19.21 26.65 -12.78
N HIS A 203 19.01 27.11 -11.53
CA HIS A 203 19.07 28.54 -11.21
C HIS A 203 20.46 29.06 -10.85
N LEU A 204 21.34 28.23 -10.27
CA LEU A 204 22.70 28.69 -9.95
C LEU A 204 23.56 28.92 -11.20
N TRP A 205 23.25 28.24 -12.30
CA TRP A 205 23.92 28.46 -13.60
C TRP A 205 23.60 29.83 -14.21
N GLN A 206 22.54 30.51 -13.75
CA GLN A 206 22.19 31.86 -14.22
C GLN A 206 22.87 32.98 -13.42
N ILE A 207 23.55 32.65 -12.32
CA ILE A 207 24.22 33.60 -11.41
C ILE A 207 25.73 33.39 -11.50
N GLU A 208 26.27 33.33 -12.72
CA GLU A 208 27.70 33.46 -12.96
C GLU A 208 28.04 34.95 -13.11
N PRO A 209 28.93 35.51 -12.28
CA PRO A 209 29.36 36.89 -12.41
C PRO A 209 30.15 37.06 -13.72
N ARG A 210 29.86 38.14 -14.44
CA ARG A 210 30.70 38.65 -15.54
C ARG A 210 31.81 39.53 -14.97
#